data_AF-A0A7V2JET8-F1
#
_entry.id   AF-A0A7V2JET8-F1
#
_cell.length_a   1.000
_cell.length_b   1.000
_cell.length_c   1.000
_cell.angle_alpha   90.00
_cell.angle_beta   90.00
_cell.angle_gamma   90.00
#
_symmetry.space_group_name_H-M   'P 1'
#
loop_
_entity.id
_entity.type
_entity.pdbx_description
1 polymer ?
#
loop_
_entity_poly.entity_id
_entity_poly.type
_entity_poly.pdbx_seq_one_letter_code
_entity_poly.pdbx_strand_id
1 'polypeptide(L)' 'NELEFRKDLITLNIDYRQMGVGGDNSWGALPHPEYTLYPGEYEYSFRINVFKSDLK' A
#
# COMPACT_ATOMS: atom_id res chain seq x y z
N ASN A 1 -0.80 25.84 -6.59
CA ASN A 1 -0.95 25.92 -5.12
C ASN A 1 -1.04 24.56 -4.44
N GLU A 2 -1.06 23.46 -5.20
CA GLU A 2 -0.94 22.10 -4.70
C GLU A 2 0.07 21.34 -5.56
N LEU A 3 0.25 20.03 -5.27
CA LEU A 3 1.27 19.16 -5.83
C LEU A 3 1.46 19.35 -7.34
N GLU A 4 2.73 19.49 -7.75
CA GLU A 4 3.11 19.60 -9.15
C GLU A 4 2.98 18.24 -9.86
N PHE A 5 2.32 18.26 -11.02
CA PHE A 5 2.21 17.08 -11.86
C PHE A 5 3.59 16.71 -12.44
N ARG A 6 4.14 15.59 -11.98
CA ARG A 6 5.39 15.01 -12.49
C ARG A 6 5.05 13.92 -13.51
N LYS A 7 5.26 14.21 -14.80
CA LYS A 7 4.95 13.28 -15.93
C LYS A 7 5.66 11.93 -15.83
N ASP A 8 6.81 11.87 -15.15
CA ASP A 8 7.68 10.69 -15.11
C ASP A 8 7.87 10.11 -13.70
N LEU A 9 6.98 10.41 -12.76
CA LEU A 9 7.06 9.85 -11.41
C LEU A 9 6.23 8.56 -11.30
N ILE A 10 6.88 7.47 -10.95
CA ILE A 10 6.22 6.20 -10.62
C ILE A 10 6.43 5.94 -9.13
N THR A 11 5.34 5.79 -8.39
CA THR A 11 5.35 5.35 -6.98
C THR A 11 4.87 3.91 -6.92
N LEU A 12 5.71 3.02 -6.40
CA LEU A 12 5.40 1.61 -6.20
C LEU A 12 5.41 1.30 -4.70
N ASN A 13 4.29 0.83 -4.16
CA ASN A 13 4.16 0.32 -2.80
C ASN A 13 4.09 -1.22 -2.85
N ILE A 14 4.88 -1.90 -2.01
CA ILE A 14 4.94 -3.37 -1.94
C ILE A 14 4.74 -3.76 -0.48
N ASP A 15 3.47 -3.94 -0.14
CA ASP A 15 3.05 -4.13 1.24
C ASP A 15 2.49 -5.55 1.43
N TYR A 16 2.78 -6.14 2.59
CA TYR A 16 2.13 -7.38 2.99
C TYR A 16 0.63 -7.19 3.17
N ARG A 17 0.29 -6.15 3.95
CA ARG A 17 -1.08 -5.74 4.27
C ARG A 17 -1.06 -4.24 4.59
N GLN A 18 -2.21 -3.60 4.39
CA GLN A 18 -2.50 -2.25 4.85
C GLN A 18 -3.79 -2.30 5.68
N MET A 19 -3.86 -1.49 6.74
CA MET A 19 -5.09 -1.37 7.53
C MET A 19 -6.23 -0.77 6.69
N GLY A 20 -7.48 -1.11 7.03
CA GLY A 20 -8.66 -0.46 6.47
C GLY A 20 -8.67 1.04 6.73
N VAL A 21 -9.42 1.78 5.91
CA VAL A 21 -9.54 3.25 6.02
C VAL A 21 -10.55 3.65 7.11
N GLY A 22 -11.53 2.78 7.41
CA GLY A 22 -12.68 3.13 8.25
C GLY A 22 -13.70 3.96 7.46
N GLY A 23 -14.39 4.88 8.14
CA GLY A 23 -15.33 5.80 7.48
C GLY A 23 -16.76 5.77 8.00
N ASP A 24 -17.05 5.00 9.05
CA ASP A 24 -18.36 5.06 9.74
C ASP A 24 -18.65 6.47 10.24
N ASN A 25 -17.60 7.17 10.71
CA ASN A 25 -17.58 8.62 10.82
C ASN A 25 -16.16 9.17 10.68
N SER A 26 -16.06 10.47 10.42
CA SER A 26 -14.79 11.17 10.24
C SER A 26 -14.25 11.83 11.51
N TRP A 27 -14.71 11.40 12.70
CA TRP A 27 -14.37 12.04 13.99
C TRP A 27 -14.11 11.06 15.13
N GLY A 28 -13.61 9.86 14.81
CA GLY A 28 -13.04 8.96 15.82
C GLY A 28 -13.39 7.48 15.69
N ALA A 29 -14.26 7.11 14.74
CA ALA A 29 -14.45 5.68 14.44
C ALA A 29 -13.18 5.07 13.82
N LEU A 30 -12.80 3.90 14.32
CA LEU A 30 -11.71 3.09 13.76
C LEU A 30 -12.23 2.20 12.61
N PRO A 31 -11.35 1.67 11.76
CA PRO A 31 -11.68 0.56 10.87
C PRO A 31 -12.26 -0.63 11.65
N HIS A 32 -13.15 -1.40 11.04
CA HIS A 32 -13.73 -2.57 11.70
C HIS A 32 -12.63 -3.60 12.04
N PRO A 33 -12.81 -4.41 13.10
CA PRO A 33 -11.78 -5.34 13.59
C PRO A 33 -11.19 -6.26 12.51
N GLU A 34 -12.02 -6.76 11.59
CA GLU A 34 -11.61 -7.64 10.49
C GLU A 34 -10.69 -6.98 9.46
N TYR A 35 -10.63 -5.64 9.44
CA TYR A 35 -9.74 -4.85 8.58
C TYR A 35 -8.61 -4.17 9.37
N THR A 36 -8.41 -4.56 10.64
CA THR A 36 -7.38 -3.99 11.51
C THR A 36 -6.13 -4.87 11.58
N LEU A 37 -4.96 -4.26 11.47
CA LEU A 37 -3.68 -4.94 11.69
C LEU A 37 -3.29 -4.84 13.17
N TYR A 38 -3.57 -5.90 13.93
CA TYR A 38 -3.25 -5.97 15.36
C TYR A 38 -1.76 -6.25 15.62
N PRO A 39 -1.24 -5.95 16.82
CA PRO A 39 0.11 -6.33 17.19
C PRO A 39 0.31 -7.85 17.11
N GLY A 40 1.36 -8.28 16.44
CA GLY A 40 1.69 -9.69 16.25
C GLY A 40 2.95 -9.86 15.41
N GLU A 41 3.47 -11.08 15.36
CA GLU A 41 4.56 -11.43 14.46
C GLU A 41 4.00 -11.63 13.04
N TYR A 42 4.55 -10.91 12.08
CA TYR A 42 4.19 -11.00 10.67
C TYR A 42 5.45 -11.19 9.84
N GLU A 43 5.39 -12.12 8.91
CA GLU A 43 6.48 -12.39 7.97
C GLU A 43 6.01 -12.08 6.55
N TYR A 44 6.85 -11.37 5.81
CA TYR A 44 6.60 -11.00 4.42
C TYR A 44 7.91 -11.01 3.65
N SER A 45 7.85 -11.49 2.42
CA SER A 45 8.97 -11.42 1.50
C SER A 45 8.45 -11.18 0.09
N PHE A 46 9.23 -10.45 -0.70
CA PHE A 46 8.98 -10.25 -2.12
C PHE A 46 10.31 -10.35 -2.87
N ARG A 47 10.23 -10.74 -4.15
CA ARG A 47 11.38 -10.75 -5.05
C ARG A 47 10.97 -10.13 -6.38
N ILE A 48 11.69 -9.09 -6.79
CA ILE A 48 11.57 -8.52 -8.12
C ILE A 48 12.80 -8.93 -8.92
N ASN A 49 12.57 -9.51 -10.10
CA ASN A 49 13.61 -9.68 -11.10
C ASN A 49 13.16 -8.92 -12.34
N VAL A 50 13.94 -7.90 -12.72
CA VAL A 50 13.70 -7.17 -13.97
C VAL A 50 14.29 -8.00 -15.10
N PHE A 51 13.50 -8.24 -16.14
CA PHE A 51 13.98 -8.85 -17.37
C PHE A 51 14.06 -7.79 -18.45
N LYS A 52 15.09 -7.88 -19.29
CA LYS A 52 15.11 -7.12 -20.53
C LYS A 52 14.02 -7.68 -21.43
N SER A 53 13.16 -6.83 -21.99
CA SER A 53 12.23 -7.24 -23.05
C SER A 53 13.02 -7.41 -24.36
N ASP A 54 13.89 -8.41 -24.41
CA ASP A 54 14.49 -8.91 -25.65
C ASP A 54 13.78 -10.19 -26.09
N LEU A 55 12.46 -10.29 -25.85
CA LEU A 55 11.61 -11.16 -26.65
C LEU A 55 11.37 -10.44 -27.97
N LYS A 56 12.04 -10.94 -29.02
CA LYS A 56 11.73 -10.60 -30.41
C LYS A 56 10.28 -10.88 -30.75
#